data_AF-A0A0A1TXT5-F1
#
_entry.id   AF-A0A0A1TXT5-F1
#
_cell.length_a   1.000
_cell.length_b   1.000
_cell.length_c   1.000
_cell.angle_alpha   90.00
_cell.angle_beta   90.00
_cell.angle_gamma   90.00
#
_symmetry.space_group_name_H-M   'P 1'
#
loop_
_entity.id
_entity.type
_entity.pdbx_description
1 polymer ?
#
loop_
_entity_poly.entity_id
_entity_poly.type
_entity_poly.pdbx_seq_one_letter_code
_entity_poly.pdbx_strand_id
1 'polypeptide(L)'
;MGGKKQGERKQPRRIKKRVQNDKSIIAKVMDLPKSTSDEEIHELFDKYKPLSIDVPRFKEDTPLGLVFLKTDSEKHAEHLIKKFNHKKFDGVEIKVNYDLTDESKKTLKVTKFDKNKTDDELKEFLHSRHIESFQRAIGKKGDIDGTTVVITLESIESATELCNDFDQNKIGGNDVRVLCNRVRNKCYICGEYGHLKTQCPMRVRTKREKRMEEQEKQDKEKEEEKEEKEPVGWSSIQIEKLGKMAKLENEKIKEENEKEDLTDDSYYEDDDLDEEEERKKIRDAIFHRNEKEKK
;
A
#
# COMPACT_ATOMS: atom_id res chain seq x y z
N MET A 1 -53.16 44.61 -1.81
CA MET A 1 -53.42 43.17 -2.00
C MET A 1 -52.14 42.54 -2.53
N GLY A 2 -51.42 41.83 -1.66
CA GLY A 2 -49.98 41.52 -1.81
C GLY A 2 -49.70 40.36 -2.76
N GLY A 3 -48.78 40.60 -3.70
CA GLY A 3 -48.34 39.64 -4.70
C GLY A 3 -47.52 38.49 -4.11
N LYS A 4 -47.90 37.26 -4.44
CA LYS A 4 -47.18 36.02 -4.12
C LYS A 4 -45.90 35.95 -4.98
N LYS A 5 -44.73 36.09 -4.35
CA LYS A 5 -43.44 35.81 -5.02
C LYS A 5 -43.22 34.30 -5.04
N GLN A 6 -43.26 33.70 -6.23
CA GLN A 6 -42.89 32.31 -6.47
C GLN A 6 -41.39 32.14 -6.19
N GLY A 7 -41.04 31.27 -5.24
CA GLY A 7 -39.65 30.95 -4.92
C GLY A 7 -39.01 30.11 -6.01
N GLU A 8 -37.96 30.63 -6.63
CA GLU A 8 -37.11 29.91 -7.57
C GLU A 8 -36.44 28.73 -6.86
N ARG A 9 -36.79 27.51 -7.28
CA ARG A 9 -36.10 26.28 -6.88
C ARG A 9 -34.68 26.30 -7.44
N LYS A 10 -33.70 26.64 -6.60
CA LYS A 10 -32.27 26.52 -6.94
C LYS A 10 -31.95 25.07 -7.25
N GLN A 11 -31.53 24.79 -8.48
CA GLN A 11 -31.12 23.45 -8.89
C GLN A 11 -29.91 22.98 -8.07
N PRO A 12 -29.85 21.70 -7.68
CA PRO A 12 -28.71 21.15 -6.95
C PRO A 12 -27.44 21.27 -7.81
N ARG A 13 -26.42 21.93 -7.26
CA ARG A 13 -25.12 22.07 -7.89
C ARG A 13 -24.49 20.69 -8.02
N ARG A 14 -24.30 20.23 -9.26
CA ARG A 14 -23.54 19.01 -9.61
C ARG A 14 -22.19 19.04 -8.88
N ILE A 15 -22.03 18.15 -7.90
CA ILE A 15 -20.76 17.88 -7.23
C ILE A 15 -19.82 17.34 -8.30
N LYS A 16 -18.75 18.09 -8.63
CA LYS A 16 -17.68 17.60 -9.51
C LYS A 16 -16.97 16.49 -8.74
N LYS A 17 -17.16 15.24 -9.17
CA LYS A 17 -16.47 14.07 -8.62
C LYS A 17 -14.96 14.34 -8.62
N ARG A 18 -14.34 14.05 -7.48
CA ARG A 18 -12.89 14.00 -7.28
C ARG A 18 -12.26 13.24 -8.45
N VAL A 19 -11.27 13.85 -9.09
CA VAL A 19 -10.44 13.22 -10.11
C VAL A 19 -9.74 12.04 -9.43
N GLN A 20 -10.17 10.81 -9.74
CA GLN A 20 -9.44 9.61 -9.33
C GLN A 20 -8.06 9.71 -9.97
N ASN A 21 -7.01 9.50 -9.18
CA ASN A 21 -5.67 9.33 -9.73
C ASN A 21 -5.72 8.10 -10.63
N ASP A 22 -5.71 8.32 -11.95
CA ASP A 22 -5.72 7.27 -12.94
C ASP A 22 -4.41 6.49 -12.82
N LYS A 23 -4.44 5.40 -12.04
CA LYS A 23 -3.36 4.42 -11.99
C LYS A 23 -3.30 3.77 -13.37
N SER A 24 -2.38 4.26 -14.20
CA SER A 24 -2.10 3.65 -15.48
C SER A 24 -1.55 2.24 -15.26
N ILE A 25 -2.12 1.26 -15.94
CA ILE A 25 -1.71 -0.14 -15.88
C ILE A 25 -0.87 -0.45 -17.12
N ILE A 26 0.12 -1.33 -16.97
CA ILE A 26 1.01 -1.70 -18.07
C ILE A 26 0.77 -3.17 -18.40
N ALA A 27 0.48 -3.46 -19.66
CA ALA A 27 0.45 -4.81 -20.21
C ALA A 27 1.75 -5.07 -20.98
N LYS A 28 2.44 -6.15 -20.61
CA LYS A 28 3.68 -6.61 -21.19
C LYS A 28 3.41 -7.65 -22.27
N VAL A 29 3.75 -7.33 -23.51
CA VAL A 29 3.71 -8.26 -24.65
C VAL A 29 5.11 -8.81 -24.86
N MET A 30 5.24 -10.14 -24.85
CA MET A 30 6.49 -10.87 -25.01
C MET A 30 6.40 -11.81 -26.22
N ASP A 31 7.56 -12.29 -26.66
CA ASP A 31 7.73 -13.26 -27.75
C ASP A 31 7.25 -12.72 -29.12
N LEU A 32 7.28 -11.40 -29.33
CA LEU A 32 7.10 -10.83 -30.67
C LEU A 32 8.29 -11.21 -31.58
N PRO A 33 8.06 -11.48 -32.88
CA PRO A 33 9.14 -11.70 -33.83
C PRO A 33 10.13 -10.53 -33.82
N LYS A 34 11.42 -10.83 -33.79
CA LYS A 34 12.47 -9.80 -33.81
C LYS A 34 12.52 -9.05 -35.14
N SER A 35 11.87 -9.54 -36.18
CA SER A 35 11.73 -8.86 -37.46
C SER A 35 10.60 -7.82 -37.47
N THR A 36 9.72 -7.81 -36.47
CA THR A 36 8.55 -6.93 -36.45
C THR A 36 8.97 -5.47 -36.31
N SER A 37 8.49 -4.61 -37.21
CA SER A 37 8.80 -3.17 -37.20
C SER A 37 7.94 -2.41 -36.18
N ASP A 38 8.35 -1.19 -35.82
CA ASP A 38 7.57 -0.36 -34.91
C ASP A 38 6.23 0.02 -35.53
N GLU A 39 6.18 0.26 -36.84
CA GLU A 39 4.93 0.55 -37.57
C GLU A 39 3.95 -0.62 -37.46
N GLU A 40 4.42 -1.86 -37.64
CA GLU A 40 3.59 -3.06 -37.50
C GLU A 40 3.08 -3.23 -36.05
N ILE A 41 3.92 -2.94 -35.06
CA ILE A 41 3.54 -2.96 -33.63
C ILE A 41 2.45 -1.91 -33.38
N HIS A 42 2.64 -0.70 -33.89
CA HIS A 42 1.67 0.40 -33.77
C HIS A 42 0.35 0.03 -34.45
N GLU A 43 0.35 -0.43 -35.70
CA GLU A 43 -0.86 -0.86 -36.40
C GLU A 43 -1.59 -1.99 -35.66
N LEU A 44 -0.84 -2.92 -35.05
CA LEU A 44 -1.41 -4.04 -34.31
C LEU A 44 -2.18 -3.58 -33.06
N PHE A 45 -1.66 -2.59 -32.33
CA PHE A 45 -2.17 -2.17 -31.02
C PHE A 45 -2.95 -0.84 -31.02
N ASP A 46 -2.80 0.05 -32.01
CA ASP A 46 -3.46 1.37 -32.08
C ASP A 46 -4.99 1.26 -32.08
N LYS A 47 -5.53 0.18 -32.65
CA LYS A 47 -6.99 -0.07 -32.66
C LYS A 47 -7.60 -0.20 -31.26
N TYR A 48 -6.78 -0.44 -30.24
CA TYR A 48 -7.22 -0.47 -28.84
C TYR A 48 -6.98 0.85 -28.13
N LYS A 49 -6.28 1.82 -28.74
CA LYS A 49 -6.00 3.13 -28.15
C LYS A 49 -5.30 3.03 -26.78
N PRO A 50 -4.15 2.33 -26.68
CA PRO A 50 -3.32 2.43 -25.48
C PRO A 50 -2.89 3.90 -25.26
N LEU A 51 -2.67 4.29 -24.00
CA LEU A 51 -2.16 5.61 -23.65
C LEU A 51 -0.74 5.84 -24.20
N SER A 52 0.08 4.78 -24.20
CA SER A 52 1.40 4.78 -24.81
C SER A 52 1.82 3.37 -25.18
N ILE A 53 2.63 3.26 -26.23
CA ILE A 53 3.30 2.03 -26.67
C ILE A 53 4.78 2.30 -26.53
N ASP A 54 5.49 1.46 -25.77
CA ASP A 54 6.93 1.56 -25.58
C ASP A 54 7.60 0.26 -26.04
N VAL A 55 8.50 0.38 -27.00
CA VAL A 55 9.27 -0.74 -27.57
C VAL A 55 10.70 -0.58 -27.07
N PRO A 56 11.10 -1.25 -25.97
CA PRO A 56 12.44 -1.12 -25.43
C PRO A 56 13.48 -1.59 -26.45
N ARG A 57 14.39 -0.67 -26.81
CA ARG A 57 15.53 -0.93 -27.67
C ARG A 57 16.84 -0.72 -26.90
N PHE A 58 17.84 -1.56 -27.16
CA PHE A 58 19.20 -1.29 -26.68
C PHE A 58 19.91 -0.28 -27.59
N LYS A 59 21.10 0.21 -27.18
CA LYS A 59 21.90 1.19 -27.93
C LYS A 59 22.25 0.78 -29.38
N GLU A 60 22.12 -0.49 -29.73
CA GLU A 60 22.36 -1.03 -31.08
C GLU A 60 21.07 -1.46 -31.80
N ASP A 61 19.93 -0.86 -31.45
CA ASP A 61 18.65 -1.00 -32.17
C ASP A 61 18.19 -2.47 -32.36
N THR A 62 18.50 -3.32 -31.37
CA THR A 62 18.11 -4.73 -31.41
C THR A 62 16.71 -4.89 -30.80
N PRO A 63 15.71 -5.33 -31.58
CA PRO A 63 14.37 -5.58 -31.08
C PRO A 63 14.36 -6.77 -30.12
N LEU A 64 13.74 -6.57 -28.95
CA LEU A 64 13.71 -7.56 -27.87
C LEU A 64 12.52 -8.52 -27.95
N GLY A 65 11.64 -8.34 -28.93
CA GLY A 65 10.35 -9.03 -28.96
C GLY A 65 9.49 -8.69 -27.74
N LEU A 66 9.72 -7.50 -27.16
CA LEU A 66 9.10 -7.03 -25.94
C LEU A 66 8.46 -5.66 -26.21
N VAL A 67 7.20 -5.49 -25.81
CA VAL A 67 6.47 -4.23 -25.92
C VAL A 67 5.70 -3.99 -24.63
N PHE A 68 5.74 -2.75 -24.14
CA PHE A 68 4.95 -2.30 -23.00
C PHE A 68 3.79 -1.42 -23.47
N LEU A 69 2.57 -1.86 -23.17
CA LEU A 69 1.34 -1.16 -23.51
C LEU A 69 0.77 -0.51 -22.24
N LYS A 70 0.75 0.82 -22.18
CA LYS A 70 0.16 1.55 -21.05
C LYS A 70 -1.33 1.78 -21.34
N THR A 71 -2.20 1.40 -20.41
CA THR A 71 -3.66 1.57 -20.53
C THR A 71 -4.21 2.53 -19.47
N ASP A 72 -5.39 3.07 -19.75
CA ASP A 72 -6.16 3.96 -18.88
C ASP A 72 -6.91 3.23 -17.75
N SER A 73 -7.18 1.94 -17.93
CA SER A 73 -7.92 1.14 -16.97
C SER A 73 -7.51 -0.33 -16.96
N GLU A 74 -7.84 -1.01 -15.86
CA GLU A 74 -7.58 -2.44 -15.65
C GLU A 74 -8.35 -3.29 -16.65
N LYS A 75 -9.65 -3.04 -16.78
CA LYS A 75 -10.54 -3.71 -17.75
C LYS A 75 -9.99 -3.66 -19.18
N HIS A 76 -9.33 -2.57 -19.54
CA HIS A 76 -8.74 -2.40 -20.85
C HIS A 76 -7.49 -3.28 -21.05
N ALA A 77 -6.60 -3.33 -20.07
CA ALA A 77 -5.46 -4.25 -20.08
C ALA A 77 -5.91 -5.73 -20.06
N GLU A 78 -6.93 -6.06 -19.26
CA GLU A 78 -7.57 -7.37 -19.20
C GLU A 78 -8.12 -7.81 -20.57
N HIS A 79 -8.77 -6.88 -21.28
CA HIS A 79 -9.27 -7.11 -22.63
C HIS A 79 -8.13 -7.39 -23.61
N LEU A 80 -7.04 -6.62 -23.56
CA LEU A 80 -5.84 -6.85 -24.39
C LEU A 80 -5.23 -8.22 -24.12
N ILE A 81 -5.03 -8.58 -22.84
CA ILE A 81 -4.48 -9.87 -22.43
C ILE A 81 -5.34 -11.00 -22.95
N LYS A 82 -6.64 -11.00 -22.66
CA LYS A 82 -7.57 -12.05 -23.11
C LYS A 82 -7.60 -12.19 -24.62
N LYS A 83 -7.40 -11.08 -25.35
CA LYS A 83 -7.48 -11.06 -26.81
C LYS A 83 -6.19 -11.51 -27.49
N PHE A 84 -5.03 -11.28 -26.91
CA PHE A 84 -3.75 -11.51 -27.58
C PHE A 84 -2.88 -12.59 -26.97
N ASN A 85 -3.08 -12.91 -25.70
CA ASN A 85 -2.31 -13.97 -25.07
C ASN A 85 -2.52 -15.30 -25.82
N HIS A 86 -1.42 -16.00 -26.13
CA HIS A 86 -1.38 -17.24 -26.90
C HIS A 86 -1.83 -17.15 -28.36
N LYS A 87 -1.92 -15.95 -28.95
CA LYS A 87 -2.19 -15.82 -30.38
C LYS A 87 -0.91 -15.95 -31.20
N LYS A 88 -1.04 -16.50 -32.41
CA LYS A 88 0.06 -16.51 -33.38
C LYS A 88 0.11 -15.20 -34.15
N PHE A 89 1.27 -14.56 -34.14
CA PHE A 89 1.62 -13.39 -34.94
C PHE A 89 2.89 -13.73 -35.72
N ASP A 90 2.79 -13.69 -37.06
CA ASP A 90 3.84 -14.17 -37.98
C ASP A 90 4.37 -15.58 -37.64
N GLY A 91 3.44 -16.49 -37.31
CA GLY A 91 3.77 -17.87 -36.94
C GLY A 91 4.33 -18.06 -35.52
N VAL A 92 4.67 -16.98 -34.80
CA VAL A 92 5.17 -17.02 -33.42
C VAL A 92 4.02 -16.78 -32.43
N GLU A 93 3.95 -17.58 -31.38
CA GLU A 93 2.95 -17.40 -30.32
C GLU A 93 3.36 -16.26 -29.38
N ILE A 94 2.59 -15.18 -29.37
CA ILE A 94 2.81 -14.04 -28.48
C ILE A 94 2.19 -14.28 -27.11
N LYS A 95 2.88 -13.81 -26.06
CA LYS A 95 2.39 -13.86 -24.69
C LYS A 95 2.10 -12.45 -24.20
N VAL A 96 0.93 -12.25 -23.61
CA VAL A 96 0.55 -10.93 -23.07
C VAL A 96 0.15 -11.11 -21.63
N ASN A 97 0.88 -10.45 -20.73
CA ASN A 97 0.69 -10.51 -19.29
C ASN A 97 0.62 -9.08 -18.73
N TYR A 98 0.11 -8.91 -17.51
CA TYR A 98 0.33 -7.67 -16.78
C TYR A 98 1.83 -7.49 -16.51
N ASP A 99 2.33 -6.27 -16.69
CA ASP A 99 3.68 -5.93 -16.21
C ASP A 99 3.64 -5.68 -14.71
N LEU A 100 3.86 -6.76 -13.96
CA LEU A 100 3.88 -6.77 -12.50
C LEU A 100 5.30 -6.43 -12.01
N THR A 101 5.83 -5.24 -12.27
CA THR A 101 7.12 -4.79 -11.73
C THR A 101 6.96 -4.03 -10.39
N ASP A 102 6.39 -4.49 -9.27
CA ASP A 102 6.02 -5.80 -8.75
C ASP A 102 5.06 -5.54 -7.57
N GLU A 103 3.78 -5.86 -7.74
CA GLU A 103 2.79 -5.81 -6.65
C GLU A 103 2.87 -7.03 -5.73
N SER A 104 3.44 -8.15 -6.21
CA SER A 104 3.54 -9.38 -5.42
C SER A 104 4.48 -9.25 -4.23
N LYS A 105 5.46 -8.33 -4.30
CA LYS A 105 6.55 -8.16 -3.31
C LYS A 105 7.44 -9.41 -3.14
N LYS A 106 7.39 -10.35 -4.09
CA LYS A 106 8.16 -11.62 -4.05
C LYS A 106 9.44 -11.59 -4.89
N THR A 107 9.64 -10.57 -5.72
CA THR A 107 10.85 -10.44 -6.54
C THR A 107 11.95 -9.68 -5.81
N LEU A 108 13.13 -10.30 -5.73
CA LEU A 108 14.32 -9.74 -5.11
C LEU A 108 15.41 -9.55 -6.17
N LYS A 109 16.12 -8.43 -6.09
CA LYS A 109 17.30 -8.17 -6.91
C LYS A 109 18.52 -8.31 -6.04
N VAL A 110 19.26 -9.39 -6.20
CA VAL A 110 20.49 -9.63 -5.44
C VAL A 110 21.68 -9.16 -6.27
N THR A 111 22.55 -8.37 -5.67
CA THR A 111 23.66 -7.67 -6.35
C THR A 111 24.99 -7.93 -5.65
N LYS A 112 26.08 -7.70 -6.39
CA LYS A 112 27.49 -7.88 -5.97
C LYS A 112 27.93 -9.34 -5.80
N PHE A 113 27.39 -10.26 -6.59
CA PHE A 113 27.96 -11.59 -6.70
C PHE A 113 29.31 -11.59 -7.41
N ASP A 114 30.13 -12.61 -7.11
CA ASP A 114 31.32 -12.91 -7.89
C ASP A 114 30.89 -13.39 -9.29
N LYS A 115 31.43 -12.73 -10.32
CA LYS A 115 31.14 -13.02 -11.72
C LYS A 115 31.49 -14.46 -12.11
N ASN A 116 32.42 -15.09 -11.39
CA ASN A 116 32.89 -16.44 -11.67
C ASN A 116 31.98 -17.54 -11.11
N LYS A 117 30.98 -17.19 -10.28
CA LYS A 117 30.07 -18.17 -9.68
C LYS A 117 29.02 -18.65 -10.68
N THR A 118 28.79 -19.95 -10.75
CA THR A 118 27.79 -20.57 -11.63
C THR A 118 26.37 -20.33 -11.11
N ASP A 119 25.36 -20.51 -11.96
CA ASP A 119 23.95 -20.37 -11.53
C ASP A 119 23.59 -21.39 -10.46
N ASP A 120 24.17 -22.59 -10.50
CA ASP A 120 23.91 -23.64 -9.51
C ASP A 120 24.51 -23.30 -8.15
N GLU A 121 25.75 -22.77 -8.11
CA GLU A 121 26.36 -22.29 -6.87
C GLU A 121 25.56 -21.12 -6.26
N LEU A 122 25.03 -20.22 -7.10
CA LEU A 122 24.19 -19.11 -6.62
C LEU A 122 22.83 -19.59 -6.09
N LYS A 123 22.21 -20.59 -6.73
CA LYS A 123 20.96 -21.19 -6.25
C LYS A 123 21.15 -21.95 -4.94
N GLU A 124 22.25 -22.69 -4.81
CA GLU A 124 22.64 -23.38 -3.59
C GLU A 124 22.88 -22.37 -2.45
N PHE A 125 23.58 -21.27 -2.76
CA PHE A 125 23.82 -20.19 -1.81
C PHE A 125 22.55 -19.49 -1.33
N LEU A 126 21.59 -19.25 -2.23
CA LEU A 126 20.29 -18.65 -1.87
C LEU A 126 19.36 -19.63 -1.12
N HIS A 127 19.90 -20.76 -0.65
CA HIS A 127 19.21 -21.76 0.15
C HIS A 127 17.93 -22.33 -0.47
N SER A 128 17.80 -22.28 -1.82
CA SER A 128 16.90 -22.96 -2.77
C SER A 128 15.42 -23.21 -2.45
N ARG A 129 14.98 -23.04 -1.21
CA ARG A 129 13.63 -23.37 -0.80
C ARG A 129 12.77 -22.19 -1.20
N HIS A 130 11.92 -22.44 -2.19
CA HIS A 130 10.90 -21.54 -2.69
C HIS A 130 11.34 -20.52 -3.75
N ILE A 131 12.37 -20.80 -4.56
CA ILE A 131 12.67 -20.01 -5.76
C ILE A 131 11.79 -20.48 -6.92
N GLU A 132 10.83 -19.66 -7.32
CA GLU A 132 9.96 -19.89 -8.48
C GLU A 132 10.69 -19.54 -9.79
N SER A 133 11.44 -18.45 -9.79
CA SER A 133 12.21 -18.00 -10.96
C SER A 133 13.59 -17.48 -10.58
N PHE A 134 14.59 -17.77 -11.41
CA PHE A 134 15.97 -17.31 -11.24
C PHE A 134 16.47 -16.79 -12.58
N GLN A 135 16.82 -15.51 -12.64
CA GLN A 135 17.31 -14.85 -13.84
C GLN A 135 18.55 -14.02 -13.53
N ARG A 136 19.71 -14.42 -14.07
CA ARG A 136 20.91 -13.59 -14.01
C ARG A 136 20.76 -12.40 -14.96
N ALA A 137 21.08 -11.20 -14.48
CA ALA A 137 21.11 -10.02 -15.33
C ALA A 137 22.25 -10.17 -16.34
N ILE A 138 21.90 -10.23 -17.62
CA ILE A 138 22.89 -10.24 -18.69
C ILE A 138 23.27 -8.78 -18.94
N GLY A 139 24.57 -8.49 -18.98
CA GLY A 139 25.08 -7.16 -19.32
C GLY A 139 25.02 -6.95 -20.83
N LYS A 140 25.99 -6.20 -21.38
CA LYS A 140 26.15 -6.07 -22.84
C LYS A 140 26.31 -7.47 -23.48
N LYS A 141 25.93 -7.63 -24.74
CA LYS A 141 26.03 -8.90 -25.45
C LYS A 141 27.47 -9.46 -25.38
N GLY A 142 27.64 -10.62 -24.76
CA GLY A 142 28.94 -11.26 -24.53
C GLY A 142 29.53 -11.06 -23.13
N ASP A 143 28.93 -10.19 -22.31
CA ASP A 143 29.38 -9.88 -20.96
C ASP A 143 28.20 -10.05 -20.00
N ILE A 144 28.24 -11.11 -19.19
CA ILE A 144 27.24 -11.30 -18.14
C ILE A 144 27.50 -10.17 -17.13
N ASP A 145 26.49 -9.37 -16.78
CA ASP A 145 26.55 -8.53 -15.57
C ASP A 145 26.37 -9.46 -14.38
N GLY A 146 27.34 -10.38 -14.23
CA GLY A 146 27.28 -11.55 -13.34
C GLY A 146 27.27 -11.17 -11.88
N THR A 147 27.25 -9.87 -11.60
CA THR A 147 27.10 -9.32 -10.26
C THR A 147 25.65 -9.30 -9.82
N THR A 148 24.68 -9.35 -10.74
CA THR A 148 23.27 -9.15 -10.43
C THR A 148 22.42 -10.34 -10.85
N VAL A 149 21.58 -10.81 -9.93
CA VAL A 149 20.55 -11.82 -10.17
C VAL A 149 19.21 -11.27 -9.73
N VAL A 150 18.18 -11.51 -10.53
CA VAL A 150 16.79 -11.29 -10.18
C VAL A 150 16.19 -12.65 -9.86
N ILE A 151 15.64 -12.79 -8.65
CA ILE A 151 14.97 -14.01 -8.20
C ILE A 151 13.51 -13.69 -7.85
N THR A 152 12.61 -14.61 -8.15
CA THR A 152 11.20 -14.56 -7.72
C THR A 152 10.95 -15.73 -6.80
N LEU A 153 10.37 -15.47 -5.63
CA LEU A 153 10.09 -16.48 -4.62
C LEU A 153 8.59 -16.87 -4.63
N GLU A 154 8.26 -18.07 -4.14
CA GLU A 154 6.88 -18.56 -4.11
C GLU A 154 5.99 -17.73 -3.14
N SER A 155 6.58 -17.16 -2.08
CA SER A 155 5.86 -16.44 -1.04
C SER A 155 6.54 -15.12 -0.62
N ILE A 156 5.75 -14.21 -0.02
CA ILE A 156 6.25 -12.94 0.52
C ILE A 156 7.06 -13.19 1.81
N GLU A 157 6.68 -14.20 2.58
CA GLU A 157 7.38 -14.60 3.81
C GLU A 157 8.80 -15.05 3.47
N SER A 158 8.96 -15.94 2.48
CA SER A 158 10.27 -16.37 1.98
C SER A 158 11.10 -15.20 1.46
N ALA A 159 10.48 -14.22 0.80
CA ALA A 159 11.18 -13.02 0.36
C ALA A 159 11.66 -12.15 1.54
N THR A 160 10.86 -12.06 2.60
CA THR A 160 11.19 -11.29 3.79
C THR A 160 12.29 -11.97 4.60
N GLU A 161 12.20 -13.28 4.80
CA GLU A 161 13.26 -14.11 5.42
C GLU A 161 14.58 -13.95 4.67
N LEU A 162 14.55 -14.08 3.34
CA LEU A 162 15.75 -13.93 2.53
C LEU A 162 16.33 -12.50 2.60
N CYS A 163 15.49 -11.46 2.64
CA CYS A 163 15.97 -10.10 2.88
C CYS A 163 16.61 -9.93 4.27
N ASN A 164 16.07 -10.59 5.31
CA ASN A 164 16.57 -10.52 6.68
C ASN A 164 17.92 -11.24 6.82
N ASP A 165 18.02 -12.45 6.27
CA ASP A 165 19.20 -13.30 6.39
C ASP A 165 20.41 -12.67 5.69
N PHE A 166 20.21 -12.02 4.56
CA PHE A 166 21.29 -11.46 3.74
C PHE A 166 21.68 -10.02 4.07
N ASP A 167 21.03 -9.34 5.03
CA ASP A 167 21.35 -7.95 5.39
C ASP A 167 22.77 -7.81 6.02
N GLN A 168 23.49 -8.92 6.28
CA GLN A 168 24.84 -8.93 6.89
C GLN A 168 25.81 -10.03 6.38
N ASN A 169 25.43 -10.82 5.37
CA ASN A 169 26.25 -11.96 4.93
C ASN A 169 27.27 -11.60 3.85
N LYS A 170 28.47 -12.19 3.96
CA LYS A 170 29.55 -12.07 2.95
C LYS A 170 29.68 -13.37 2.16
N ILE A 171 29.87 -13.26 0.84
CA ILE A 171 30.19 -14.40 -0.03
C ILE A 171 31.53 -14.17 -0.69
N GLY A 172 32.48 -15.08 -0.49
CA GLY A 172 33.80 -14.97 -1.10
C GLY A 172 34.50 -13.64 -0.76
N GLY A 173 34.22 -13.09 0.42
CA GLY A 173 34.75 -11.78 0.86
C GLY A 173 33.98 -10.55 0.35
N ASN A 174 33.00 -10.72 -0.54
CA ASN A 174 32.17 -9.63 -1.05
C ASN A 174 30.90 -9.45 -0.21
N ASP A 175 30.57 -8.20 0.08
CA ASP A 175 29.30 -7.85 0.73
C ASP A 175 28.17 -7.98 -0.30
N VAL A 176 27.41 -9.06 -0.22
CA VAL A 176 26.25 -9.27 -1.09
C VAL A 176 25.10 -8.39 -0.61
N ARG A 177 24.43 -7.74 -1.55
CA ARG A 177 23.32 -6.84 -1.25
C ARG A 177 22.06 -7.34 -1.91
N VAL A 178 21.07 -7.72 -1.09
CA VAL A 178 19.71 -8.01 -1.54
C VAL A 178 18.92 -6.71 -1.58
N LEU A 179 18.42 -6.35 -2.76
CA LEU A 179 17.54 -5.21 -2.99
C LEU A 179 16.10 -5.71 -3.11
N CYS A 180 15.30 -5.45 -2.08
CA CYS A 180 13.90 -5.82 -2.03
C CYS A 180 13.06 -4.63 -2.52
N ASN A 181 12.45 -4.70 -3.71
CA ASN A 181 11.97 -3.51 -4.41
C ASN A 181 10.80 -2.78 -3.69
N ARG A 182 10.03 -3.48 -2.85
CA ARG A 182 8.92 -2.91 -2.03
C ARG A 182 8.89 -3.32 -0.55
N VAL A 183 9.81 -4.17 -0.10
CA VAL A 183 9.99 -4.45 1.34
C VAL A 183 10.77 -3.32 2.04
N ARG A 184 11.13 -2.26 1.30
CA ARG A 184 12.16 -1.24 1.61
C ARG A 184 12.11 -0.54 2.96
N ASN A 185 11.01 -0.59 3.70
CA ASN A 185 10.98 0.06 5.00
C ASN A 185 11.27 -0.99 6.07
N LYS A 186 12.56 -1.17 6.35
CA LYS A 186 12.97 -1.67 7.66
C LYS A 186 12.32 -0.75 8.69
N CYS A 187 11.50 -1.31 9.55
CA CYS A 187 10.79 -0.52 10.54
C CYS A 187 11.81 0.10 11.50
N TYR A 188 11.86 1.42 11.59
CA TYR A 188 12.79 2.13 12.48
C TYR A 188 12.52 1.89 13.97
N ILE A 189 11.44 1.20 14.33
CA ILE A 189 11.06 0.91 15.71
C ILE A 189 11.52 -0.49 16.12
N CYS A 190 11.16 -1.52 15.35
CA CYS A 190 11.53 -2.91 15.70
C CYS A 190 12.69 -3.48 14.86
N GLY A 191 13.09 -2.83 13.77
CA GLY A 191 14.15 -3.31 12.88
C GLY A 191 13.71 -4.39 11.89
N GLU A 192 12.45 -4.82 11.89
CA GLU A 192 11.93 -5.84 10.97
C GLU A 192 11.41 -5.22 9.67
N TYR A 193 11.39 -6.02 8.61
CA TYR A 193 10.90 -5.64 7.29
C TYR A 193 9.41 -5.96 7.12
N GLY A 194 8.74 -5.33 6.15
CA GLY A 194 7.38 -5.72 5.73
C GLY A 194 6.22 -4.88 6.27
N HIS A 195 6.45 -3.92 7.16
CA HIS A 195 5.41 -3.03 7.68
C HIS A 195 5.86 -1.56 7.79
N LEU A 196 4.89 -0.64 7.83
CA LEU A 196 5.16 0.79 8.04
C LEU A 196 5.33 1.11 9.54
N LYS A 197 5.98 2.24 9.86
CA LYS A 197 6.14 2.74 11.24
C LYS A 197 4.81 2.85 12.00
N THR A 198 3.69 3.07 11.31
CA THR A 198 2.34 3.13 11.89
C THR A 198 1.76 1.76 12.23
N GLN A 199 2.16 0.72 11.49
CA GLN A 199 1.71 -0.66 11.63
C GLN A 199 2.70 -1.52 12.43
N CYS A 200 3.70 -0.90 13.08
CA CYS A 200 4.68 -1.65 13.84
C CYS A 200 4.06 -2.28 15.09
N PRO A 201 4.16 -3.60 15.29
CA PRO A 201 3.58 -4.29 16.44
C PRO A 201 4.14 -3.76 17.77
N MET A 202 5.43 -3.43 17.82
CA MET A 202 6.05 -2.78 18.98
C MET A 202 5.44 -1.42 19.29
N ARG A 203 5.12 -0.62 18.26
CA ARG A 203 4.47 0.68 18.45
C ARG A 203 3.05 0.53 18.98
N VAL A 204 2.29 -0.42 18.45
CA VAL A 204 0.92 -0.70 18.91
C VAL A 204 0.94 -1.13 20.37
N ARG A 205 1.87 -2.02 20.73
CA ARG A 205 2.07 -2.46 22.11
C ARG A 205 2.43 -1.31 23.05
N THR A 206 3.42 -0.48 22.70
CA THR A 206 3.80 0.68 23.53
C THR A 206 2.66 1.70 23.65
N LYS A 207 1.85 1.91 22.59
CA LYS A 207 0.68 2.80 22.66
C LYS A 207 -0.40 2.26 23.62
N ARG A 208 -0.61 0.94 23.61
CA ARG A 208 -1.53 0.26 24.54
C ARG A 208 -1.05 0.35 25.99
N GLU A 209 0.24 0.12 26.24
CA GLU A 209 0.85 0.25 27.57
C GLU A 209 0.69 1.67 28.14
N LYS A 210 0.94 2.70 27.32
CA LYS A 210 0.73 4.10 27.73
C LYS A 210 -0.73 4.43 28.05
N ARG A 211 -1.68 3.91 27.25
CA ARG A 211 -3.12 4.10 27.52
C ARG A 211 -3.54 3.43 28.83
N MET A 212 -3.02 2.25 29.14
CA MET A 212 -3.31 1.57 30.42
C MET A 212 -2.71 2.34 31.61
N GLU A 213 -1.49 2.86 31.48
CA GLU A 213 -0.86 3.67 32.54
C GLU A 213 -1.60 5.00 32.76
N GLU A 214 -2.08 5.64 31.69
CA GLU A 214 -2.88 6.87 31.78
C GLU A 214 -4.26 6.61 32.40
N GLN A 215 -4.91 5.51 32.03
CA GLN A 215 -6.17 5.07 32.64
C GLN A 215 -6.01 4.80 34.14
N GLU A 216 -4.95 4.10 34.55
CA GLU A 216 -4.68 3.81 35.96
C GLU A 216 -4.44 5.09 36.78
N LYS A 217 -3.77 6.10 36.20
CA LYS A 217 -3.61 7.42 36.84
C LYS A 217 -4.94 8.13 37.00
N GLN A 218 -5.77 8.15 35.96
CA GLN A 218 -7.10 8.77 36.02
C GLN A 218 -8.01 8.08 37.04
N ASP A 219 -7.93 6.75 37.16
CA ASP A 219 -8.74 6.01 38.12
C ASP A 219 -8.30 6.26 39.56
N LYS A 220 -6.98 6.38 39.82
CA LYS A 220 -6.44 6.80 41.13
C LYS A 220 -6.85 8.22 41.49
N GLU A 221 -6.74 9.18 40.56
CA GLU A 221 -7.16 10.57 40.79
C GLU A 221 -8.67 10.65 41.12
N LYS A 222 -9.51 9.86 40.43
CA LYS A 222 -10.95 9.77 40.73
C LYS A 222 -11.24 9.11 42.09
N GLU A 223 -10.38 8.22 42.56
CA GLU A 223 -10.49 7.58 43.87
C GLU A 223 -10.12 8.57 44.99
N GLU A 224 -9.00 9.29 44.82
CA GLU A 224 -8.57 10.36 45.74
C GLU A 224 -9.61 11.50 45.80
N GLU A 225 -10.19 11.93 44.66
CA GLU A 225 -11.23 12.96 44.63
C GLU A 225 -12.53 12.52 45.34
N LYS A 226 -12.82 11.20 45.35
CA LYS A 226 -13.97 10.65 46.09
C LYS A 226 -13.72 10.64 47.60
N GLU A 227 -12.49 10.35 48.04
CA GLU A 227 -12.12 10.39 49.47
C GLU A 227 -12.15 11.81 50.02
N GLU A 228 -11.70 12.81 49.27
CA GLU A 228 -11.73 14.22 49.72
C GLU A 228 -13.14 14.81 49.81
N LYS A 229 -14.10 14.27 49.07
CA LYS A 229 -15.48 14.77 49.03
C LYS A 229 -16.42 14.07 50.00
N GLU A 230 -15.91 13.29 50.97
CA GLU A 230 -16.76 12.73 52.02
C GLU A 230 -17.50 13.86 52.76
N PRO A 231 -18.84 13.92 52.69
CA PRO A 231 -19.57 15.05 53.25
C PRO A 231 -19.59 14.95 54.77
N VAL A 232 -18.73 15.74 55.41
CA VAL A 232 -18.73 15.94 56.87
C VAL A 232 -20.05 16.62 57.25
N GLY A 233 -21.02 15.83 57.72
CA GLY A 233 -22.28 16.34 58.29
C GLY A 233 -23.59 15.72 57.76
N TRP A 234 -23.55 14.70 56.92
CA TRP A 234 -24.79 14.04 56.47
C TRP A 234 -25.32 13.05 57.50
N SER A 235 -26.61 13.14 57.80
CA SER A 235 -27.28 12.19 58.69
C SER A 235 -27.30 10.80 58.07
N SER A 236 -27.25 9.75 58.89
CA SER A 236 -27.28 8.34 58.47
C SER A 236 -28.45 8.01 57.51
N ILE A 237 -29.58 8.71 57.67
CA ILE A 237 -30.79 8.56 56.83
C ILE A 237 -30.55 9.06 55.38
N GLN A 238 -29.74 10.10 55.20
CA GLN A 238 -29.43 10.63 53.87
C GLN A 238 -28.43 9.74 53.12
N ILE A 239 -27.50 9.11 53.86
CA ILE A 239 -26.51 8.18 53.30
C ILE A 239 -27.20 6.93 52.73
N GLU A 240 -28.19 6.35 53.43
CA GLU A 240 -28.94 5.20 52.91
C GLU A 240 -29.75 5.50 51.64
N LYS A 241 -30.33 6.71 51.55
CA LYS A 241 -31.09 7.12 50.35
C LYS A 241 -30.18 7.30 49.13
N LEU A 242 -29.01 7.90 49.31
CA LEU A 242 -28.03 7.99 48.22
C LEU A 242 -27.51 6.63 47.79
N GLY A 243 -27.21 5.73 48.75
CA GLY A 243 -26.74 4.38 48.43
C GLY A 243 -27.74 3.58 47.59
N LYS A 244 -29.04 3.76 47.80
CA LYS A 244 -30.10 3.14 46.98
C LYS A 244 -30.17 3.73 45.57
N MET A 245 -30.00 5.04 45.41
CA MET A 245 -30.00 5.68 44.10
C MET A 245 -28.77 5.30 43.28
N ALA A 246 -27.58 5.29 43.90
CA ALA A 246 -26.34 4.90 43.23
C ALA A 246 -26.35 3.44 42.75
N LYS A 247 -26.95 2.52 43.52
CA LYS A 247 -27.13 1.13 43.07
C LYS A 247 -28.02 1.02 41.82
N LEU A 248 -29.13 1.77 41.80
CA LEU A 248 -30.07 1.75 40.68
C LEU A 248 -29.46 2.37 39.40
N GLU A 249 -28.60 3.38 39.57
CA GLU A 249 -27.90 4.03 38.47
C GLU A 249 -26.77 3.14 37.91
N ASN A 250 -26.01 2.46 38.77
CA ASN A 250 -25.01 1.47 38.34
C ASN A 250 -25.64 0.27 37.63
N GLU A 251 -26.82 -0.21 38.06
CA GLU A 251 -27.55 -1.26 37.34
C GLU A 251 -27.99 -0.79 35.95
N LYS A 252 -28.45 0.46 35.79
CA LYS A 252 -28.78 1.04 34.49
C LYS A 252 -27.57 1.16 33.57
N ILE A 253 -26.44 1.67 34.07
CA ILE A 253 -25.21 1.80 33.28
C ILE A 253 -24.71 0.42 32.84
N LYS A 254 -24.82 -0.59 33.72
CA LYS A 254 -24.45 -1.97 33.37
C LYS A 254 -25.35 -2.55 32.27
N GLU A 255 -26.66 -2.31 32.33
CA GLU A 255 -27.60 -2.71 31.26
C GLU A 255 -27.38 -1.97 29.94
N GLU A 256 -26.88 -0.74 29.96
CA GLU A 256 -26.53 0.04 28.75
C GLU A 256 -25.22 -0.47 28.13
N ASN A 257 -24.18 -0.69 28.94
CA ASN A 257 -22.89 -1.20 28.45
C ASN A 257 -23.02 -2.63 27.88
N GLU A 258 -23.81 -3.51 28.52
CA GLU A 258 -24.08 -4.86 27.98
C GLU A 258 -24.85 -4.84 26.64
N LYS A 259 -25.53 -3.73 26.31
CA LYS A 259 -26.17 -3.55 24.99
C LYS A 259 -25.21 -2.99 23.95
N GLU A 260 -24.21 -2.20 24.32
CA GLU A 260 -23.22 -1.64 23.39
C GLU A 260 -22.19 -2.69 22.93
N ASP A 261 -21.78 -3.61 23.81
CA ASP A 261 -20.82 -4.69 23.49
C ASP A 261 -21.32 -5.69 22.41
N LEU A 262 -22.59 -5.65 22.02
CA LEU A 262 -23.15 -6.46 20.93
C LEU A 262 -23.20 -5.74 19.58
N THR A 263 -22.64 -4.53 19.46
CA THR A 263 -22.68 -3.72 18.23
C THR A 263 -21.32 -3.33 17.63
N ASP A 264 -20.20 -3.62 18.32
CA ASP A 264 -18.89 -3.09 17.95
C ASP A 264 -18.00 -4.06 17.14
N ASP A 265 -18.57 -4.70 16.12
CA ASP A 265 -17.82 -5.46 15.10
C ASP A 265 -17.90 -4.79 13.70
N SER A 266 -18.37 -3.54 13.62
CA SER A 266 -18.57 -2.86 12.32
C SER A 266 -18.00 -1.45 12.18
N TYR A 267 -17.24 -0.92 13.16
CA TYR A 267 -16.86 0.49 13.13
C TYR A 267 -15.34 0.75 13.11
N TYR A 268 -14.75 0.59 11.92
CA TYR A 268 -13.52 1.31 11.53
C TYR A 268 -13.61 1.69 10.05
N GLU A 269 -14.48 2.65 9.69
CA GLU A 269 -14.41 3.32 8.37
C GLU A 269 -14.46 4.86 8.38
N ASP A 270 -14.67 5.58 9.50
CA ASP A 270 -15.08 7.00 9.41
C ASP A 270 -14.22 8.08 10.11
N ASP A 271 -13.03 7.78 10.64
CA ASP A 271 -12.19 8.81 11.29
C ASP A 271 -11.37 9.70 10.31
N ASP A 272 -11.49 9.51 9.00
CA ASP A 272 -10.75 10.30 7.99
C ASP A 272 -11.52 11.54 7.46
N LEU A 273 -12.78 11.76 7.88
CA LEU A 273 -13.62 12.84 7.33
C LEU A 273 -13.31 14.23 7.92
N ASP A 274 -12.87 14.32 9.17
CA ASP A 274 -12.58 15.61 9.82
C ASP A 274 -11.26 16.24 9.35
N GLU A 275 -10.25 15.42 9.00
CA GLU A 275 -9.01 15.93 8.40
C GLU A 275 -9.24 16.54 7.01
N GLU A 276 -10.22 16.04 6.25
CA GLU A 276 -10.52 16.58 4.92
C GLU A 276 -11.20 17.95 5.00
N GLU A 277 -12.05 18.19 6.00
CA GLU A 277 -12.68 19.48 6.19
C GLU A 277 -11.69 20.55 6.66
N GLU A 278 -10.74 20.21 7.54
CA GLU A 278 -9.63 21.11 7.90
C GLU A 278 -8.72 21.41 6.71
N ARG A 279 -8.33 20.41 5.93
CA ARG A 279 -7.53 20.61 4.71
C ARG A 279 -8.24 21.50 3.69
N LYS A 280 -9.57 21.43 3.62
CA LYS A 280 -10.39 22.31 2.78
C LYS A 280 -10.39 23.74 3.30
N LYS A 281 -10.58 23.95 4.61
CA LYS A 281 -10.49 25.28 5.25
C LYS A 281 -9.13 25.93 5.02
N ILE A 282 -8.03 25.18 5.13
CA ILE A 282 -6.67 25.67 4.86
C ILE A 282 -6.49 26.05 3.38
N ARG A 283 -7.01 25.22 2.46
CA ARG A 283 -6.89 25.47 1.01
C ARG A 283 -7.66 26.73 0.59
N ASP A 284 -8.86 26.93 1.14
CA ASP A 284 -9.68 28.11 0.87
C ASP A 284 -9.06 29.38 1.47
N ALA A 285 -8.44 29.28 2.64
CA ALA A 285 -7.69 30.39 3.25
C ALA A 285 -6.47 30.81 2.41
N ILE A 286 -5.72 29.84 1.85
CA ILE A 286 -4.57 30.12 0.98
C ILE A 286 -5.03 30.81 -0.32
N PHE A 287 -6.14 30.36 -0.89
CA PHE A 287 -6.67 30.93 -2.13
C PHE A 287 -7.05 32.42 -1.96
N HIS A 288 -7.76 32.75 -0.89
CA HIS A 288 -8.16 34.14 -0.62
C HIS A 288 -6.99 35.05 -0.24
N ARG A 289 -5.92 34.52 0.34
CA ARG A 289 -4.69 35.28 0.60
C ARG A 289 -4.03 35.74 -0.70
N ASN A 290 -3.94 34.83 -1.69
CA ASN A 290 -3.33 35.11 -2.99
C ASN A 290 -4.15 36.08 -3.86
N GLU A 291 -5.48 36.15 -3.68
CA GLU A 291 -6.31 37.15 -4.38
C GLU A 291 -6.16 38.56 -3.82
N LYS A 292 -5.88 38.71 -2.52
CA LYS A 292 -5.63 40.02 -1.91
C LYS A 292 -4.28 40.61 -2.29
N GLU A 293 -3.27 39.77 -2.56
CA GLU A 293 -1.93 40.22 -2.99
C GLU A 293 -1.86 40.60 -4.48
N LYS A 294 -2.92 40.32 -5.26
CA LYS A 294 -3.01 40.67 -6.69
C LYS A 294 -3.81 41.94 -6.98
N LYS A 295 -4.26 42.65 -5.95
CA LYS A 295 -4.90 43.98 -6.04
C LYS A 295 -4.00 45.02 -5.39
#